data_AF-A0A2D9CEB2-F1
#
_entry.id   AF-A0A2D9CEB2-F1
#
_cell.length_a   1.000
_cell.length_b   1.000
_cell.length_c   1.000
_cell.angle_alpha   90.00
_cell.angle_beta   90.00
_cell.angle_gamma   90.00
#
_symmetry.space_group_name_H-M   'P 1'
#
loop_
_entity.id
_entity.type
_entity.pdbx_description
1 polymer ?
#
loop_
_entity_poly.entity_id
_entity_poly.type
_entity_poly.pdbx_seq_one_letter_code
_entity_poly.pdbx_strand_id
1 'polypeptide(L)'
;MKTYLISILKVIILFFAPIKPLIILISLSTIIDTGFGVWKAKQLNEKITSKIFRNGLVPKLISYITTIMMVYGSDVFIINELTKSVVDVEFLATKITALTLISIEVKSMDESFIAVKGYSFIDKFKQMISKIKDVKKQL
;
A
#
# COMPACT_ATOMS: atom_id res chain seq x y z
N MET A 1 -6.73 -37.42 5.96
CA MET A 1 -7.30 -36.19 5.36
C MET A 1 -6.92 -34.91 6.08
N LYS A 2 -7.14 -34.77 7.40
CA LYS A 2 -6.79 -33.54 8.15
C LYS A 2 -5.31 -33.13 7.99
N THR A 3 -4.39 -34.10 8.06
CA THR A 3 -2.95 -33.85 7.86
C THR A 3 -2.63 -33.30 6.47
N TYR A 4 -3.23 -33.85 5.41
CA TYR A 4 -3.02 -33.39 4.03
C TYR A 4 -3.54 -31.98 3.80
N LEU A 5 -4.72 -31.64 4.34
CA LEU A 5 -5.28 -30.31 4.24
C LEU A 5 -4.40 -29.26 4.94
N ILE A 6 -3.90 -29.58 6.14
CA ILE A 6 -2.98 -28.72 6.89
C ILE A 6 -1.67 -28.53 6.10
N SER A 7 -1.15 -29.57 5.47
CA SER A 7 0.06 -29.48 4.64
C SER A 7 -0.14 -28.56 3.43
N ILE A 8 -1.26 -28.68 2.73
CA ILE A 8 -1.59 -27.79 1.58
C ILE A 8 -1.64 -26.32 2.04
N LEU A 9 -2.31 -26.05 3.16
CA LEU A 9 -2.40 -24.69 3.71
C LEU A 9 -1.00 -24.13 4.06
N LYS A 10 -0.13 -24.96 4.66
CA LYS A 10 1.25 -24.57 5.00
C LYS A 10 2.05 -24.23 3.74
N VAL A 11 1.93 -25.01 2.67
CA VAL A 11 2.63 -24.73 1.41
C VAL A 11 2.19 -23.38 0.85
N ILE A 12 0.89 -23.08 0.84
CA ILE A 12 0.37 -21.79 0.39
C ILE A 12 0.93 -20.64 1.25
N ILE A 13 0.91 -20.79 2.58
CA ILE A 13 1.44 -19.75 3.49
C ILE A 13 2.94 -19.54 3.28
N LEU A 14 3.71 -20.63 3.12
CA LEU A 14 5.16 -20.57 2.87
C LEU A 14 5.47 -19.93 1.52
N PHE A 15 4.66 -20.20 0.49
CA PHE A 15 4.81 -19.61 -0.83
C PHE A 15 4.73 -18.07 -0.78
N PHE A 16 3.81 -17.51 0.01
CA PHE A 16 3.65 -16.05 0.17
C PHE A 16 4.50 -15.44 1.29
N ALA A 17 5.27 -16.24 2.03
CA ALA A 17 6.12 -15.75 3.11
C ALA A 17 7.10 -14.63 2.68
N PRO A 18 7.73 -14.67 1.49
CA PRO A 18 8.67 -13.63 1.06
C PRO A 18 8.05 -12.23 0.93
N ILE A 19 6.74 -12.15 0.63
CA ILE A 19 6.03 -10.87 0.44
C ILE A 19 5.20 -10.45 1.65
N LYS A 20 5.26 -11.20 2.75
CA LYS A 20 4.54 -10.88 3.99
C LYS A 20 4.78 -9.44 4.46
N PRO A 21 6.01 -8.89 4.44
CA PRO A 21 6.24 -7.49 4.84
C PRO A 21 5.48 -6.49 3.96
N LEU A 22 5.39 -6.75 2.65
CA LEU A 22 4.67 -5.88 1.71
C LEU A 22 3.16 -5.91 1.95
N ILE A 23 2.59 -7.10 2.19
CA ILE A 23 1.17 -7.26 2.52
C ILE A 23 0.83 -6.47 3.80
N ILE A 24 1.68 -6.58 4.84
CA ILE A 24 1.48 -5.85 6.10
C ILE A 24 1.56 -4.34 5.86
N LEU A 25 2.57 -3.88 5.11
CA LEU A 25 2.77 -2.46 4.85
C LEU A 25 1.58 -1.82 4.13
N ILE A 26 1.07 -2.47 3.08
CA ILE A 26 -0.09 -2.00 2.33
C ILE A 26 -1.33 -2.02 3.21
N SER A 27 -1.55 -3.10 3.97
CA SER A 27 -2.70 -3.20 4.87
C SER A 27 -2.71 -2.09 5.92
N LEU A 28 -1.55 -1.79 6.51
CA LEU A 28 -1.41 -0.67 7.45
C LEU A 28 -1.67 0.66 6.77
N SER A 29 -1.14 0.89 5.56
CA SER A 29 -1.38 2.11 4.79
C SER A 29 -2.88 2.33 4.55
N THR A 30 -3.62 1.30 4.14
CA THR A 30 -5.07 1.37 3.90
C THR A 30 -5.88 1.60 5.19
N ILE A 31 -5.44 1.02 6.31
CA ILE A 31 -6.07 1.27 7.62
C ILE A 31 -5.85 2.72 8.05
N ILE A 32 -4.65 3.26 7.86
CA ILE A 32 -4.33 4.67 8.17
C ILE A 32 -5.16 5.60 7.28
N ASP A 33 -5.27 5.33 5.97
CA ASP A 33 -6.13 6.07 5.05
C ASP A 33 -7.58 6.12 5.54
N THR A 34 -8.12 4.98 5.93
CA THR A 34 -9.47 4.91 6.49
C THR A 34 -9.59 5.75 7.77
N GLY A 35 -8.54 5.78 8.60
CA GLY A 35 -8.45 6.68 9.76
C GLY A 35 -8.51 8.17 9.36
N PHE A 36 -7.84 8.57 8.29
CA PHE A 36 -7.91 9.92 7.72
C PHE A 36 -9.32 10.23 7.21
N GLY A 37 -9.98 9.29 6.54
CA GLY A 37 -11.36 9.44 6.08
C GLY A 37 -12.34 9.64 7.24
N VAL A 38 -12.19 8.89 8.33
CA VAL A 38 -12.98 9.02 9.57
C VAL A 38 -12.73 10.37 10.24
N TRP A 39 -11.46 10.77 10.34
CA TRP A 39 -11.10 12.06 10.90
C TRP A 39 -11.69 13.22 10.10
N LYS A 40 -11.61 13.17 8.75
CA LYS A 40 -12.25 14.14 7.86
C LYS A 40 -13.75 14.21 8.10
N ALA A 41 -14.45 13.06 8.11
CA ALA A 41 -15.88 13.00 8.32
C ALA A 41 -16.29 13.64 9.66
N LYS A 42 -15.51 13.39 10.73
CA LYS A 42 -15.74 14.02 12.04
C LYS A 42 -15.58 15.54 12.00
N GLN A 43 -14.56 16.04 11.30
CA GLN A 43 -14.30 17.48 11.19
C GLN A 43 -15.34 18.20 10.32
N LEU A 44 -15.88 17.52 9.31
CA LEU A 44 -16.91 18.04 8.41
C LEU A 44 -18.35 17.74 8.89
N ASN A 45 -18.51 17.16 10.08
CA ASN A 45 -19.81 16.74 10.65
C ASN A 45 -20.63 15.79 9.74
N GLU A 46 -19.94 14.95 8.96
CA GLU A 46 -20.55 13.91 8.12
C GLU A 46 -20.95 12.69 8.97
N LYS A 47 -22.04 12.01 8.58
CA LYS A 47 -22.51 10.81 9.29
C LYS A 47 -21.61 9.61 9.00
N ILE A 48 -20.95 9.11 10.04
CA ILE A 48 -20.16 7.88 9.98
C ILE A 48 -21.08 6.69 10.25
N THR A 49 -21.20 5.78 9.29
CA THR A 49 -21.97 4.53 9.43
C THR A 49 -21.10 3.31 9.16
N SER A 50 -21.44 2.17 9.76
CA SER A 50 -20.73 0.90 9.55
C SER A 50 -20.72 0.44 8.09
N LYS A 51 -21.72 0.86 7.30
CA LYS A 51 -21.79 0.57 5.85
C LYS A 51 -20.64 1.22 5.07
N ILE A 52 -20.15 2.38 5.51
CA ILE A 52 -19.03 3.08 4.85
C ILE A 52 -17.75 2.25 4.96
N PHE A 53 -17.46 1.69 6.14
CA PHE A 53 -16.29 0.83 6.32
C PHE A 53 -16.39 -0.48 5.54
N ARG A 54 -17.57 -1.12 5.56
CA ARG A 54 -17.79 -2.38 4.84
C ARG A 54 -17.69 -2.20 3.33
N ASN A 55 -18.11 -1.06 2.80
CA ASN A 55 -18.08 -0.79 1.37
C ASN A 55 -16.80 -0.06 0.92
N GLY A 56 -16.00 0.45 1.87
CA GLY A 56 -14.74 1.16 1.59
C GLY A 56 -13.50 0.32 1.92
N LEU A 57 -13.22 0.12 3.21
CA LEU A 57 -12.00 -0.53 3.69
C LEU A 57 -11.88 -1.99 3.25
N VAL A 58 -12.96 -2.78 3.39
CA VAL A 58 -12.91 -4.23 3.12
C VAL A 58 -12.61 -4.52 1.64
N PRO A 59 -13.30 -3.91 0.66
CA PRO A 59 -12.97 -4.09 -0.75
C PRO A 59 -11.54 -3.64 -1.08
N LYS A 60 -11.09 -2.49 -0.56
CA LYS A 60 -9.70 -2.01 -0.77
C LYS A 60 -8.67 -3.03 -0.32
N LEU A 61 -8.78 -3.53 0.93
CA LEU A 61 -7.85 -4.52 1.47
C LEU A 61 -7.84 -5.81 0.64
N ILE A 62 -9.01 -6.35 0.32
CA ILE A 62 -9.11 -7.59 -0.47
C ILE A 62 -8.49 -7.38 -1.86
N SER A 63 -8.85 -6.30 -2.56
CA SER A 63 -8.32 -5.99 -3.88
C SER A 63 -6.80 -5.81 -3.87
N TYR A 64 -6.26 -5.10 -2.89
CA TYR A 64 -4.82 -4.81 -2.81
C TYR A 64 -4.00 -6.05 -2.48
N ILE A 65 -4.43 -6.82 -1.48
CA ILE A 65 -3.76 -8.08 -1.11
C ILE A 65 -3.81 -9.06 -2.29
N THR A 66 -4.98 -9.21 -2.93
CA THR A 66 -5.14 -10.10 -4.09
C THR A 66 -4.23 -9.68 -5.26
N THR A 67 -4.18 -8.38 -5.56
CA THR A 67 -3.32 -7.84 -6.62
C THR A 67 -1.85 -8.17 -6.35
N ILE A 68 -1.38 -7.95 -5.12
CA ILE A 68 0.01 -8.25 -4.73
C ILE A 68 0.32 -9.74 -4.82
N MET A 69 -0.60 -10.59 -4.37
CA MET A 69 -0.43 -12.05 -4.46
C MET A 69 -0.37 -12.52 -5.92
N MET A 70 -1.20 -11.95 -6.80
CA MET A 70 -1.17 -12.28 -8.24
C MET A 70 0.13 -11.83 -8.90
N VAL A 71 0.55 -10.57 -8.68
CA VAL A 71 1.79 -10.04 -9.26
C VAL A 71 3.01 -10.79 -8.74
N TYR A 72 3.03 -11.18 -7.46
CA TYR A 72 4.08 -12.03 -6.92
C TYR A 72 4.13 -13.41 -7.58
N GLY A 73 2.97 -14.04 -7.81
CA GLY A 73 2.91 -15.27 -8.60
C GLY A 73 3.52 -15.06 -9.98
N SER A 74 3.18 -13.97 -10.67
CA SER A 74 3.77 -13.62 -11.97
C SER A 74 5.28 -13.36 -11.88
N ASP A 75 5.78 -12.72 -10.83
CA ASP A 75 7.22 -12.55 -10.61
C ASP A 75 7.94 -13.88 -10.47
N VAL A 76 7.40 -14.78 -9.64
CA VAL A 76 8.00 -16.11 -9.40
C VAL A 76 8.04 -16.95 -10.67
N PHE A 77 6.96 -16.97 -11.45
CA PHE A 77 6.81 -17.88 -12.58
C PHE A 77 7.23 -17.32 -13.94
N ILE A 78 7.29 -15.99 -14.11
CA ILE A 78 7.46 -15.37 -15.43
C ILE A 78 8.45 -14.19 -15.37
N ILE A 79 8.14 -13.15 -14.59
CA ILE A 79 8.82 -11.86 -14.73
C ILE A 79 10.28 -11.92 -14.25
N ASN A 80 10.58 -12.65 -13.18
CA ASN A 80 11.96 -12.77 -12.70
C ASN A 80 12.85 -13.46 -13.74
N GLU A 81 12.35 -14.46 -14.48
CA GLU A 81 13.13 -15.13 -15.53
C GLU A 81 13.48 -14.17 -16.67
N LEU A 82 12.57 -13.25 -17.00
CA LEU A 82 12.79 -12.26 -18.06
C LEU A 82 13.67 -11.08 -17.64
N THR A 83 13.66 -10.73 -16.36
CA THR A 83 14.26 -9.46 -15.87
C THR A 83 15.59 -9.63 -15.14
N LYS A 84 15.90 -10.82 -14.60
CA LYS A 84 17.15 -11.07 -13.84
C LYS A 84 18.43 -10.85 -14.67
N SER A 85 18.36 -10.92 -16.00
CA SER A 85 19.51 -10.63 -16.88
C SER A 85 19.87 -9.14 -16.97
N VAL A 86 18.94 -8.24 -16.56
CA VAL A 86 19.10 -6.79 -16.66
C VAL A 86 19.09 -6.13 -15.29
N VAL A 87 18.29 -6.65 -14.35
CA VAL A 87 18.11 -6.08 -13.01
C VAL A 87 18.16 -7.17 -11.96
N ASP A 88 19.17 -7.13 -11.09
CA ASP A 88 19.36 -8.08 -9.99
C ASP A 88 18.51 -7.71 -8.75
N VAL A 89 17.22 -7.52 -8.96
CA VAL A 89 16.26 -7.22 -7.88
C VAL A 89 15.12 -8.21 -7.95
N GLU A 90 15.07 -9.12 -6.98
CA GLU A 90 13.99 -10.09 -6.90
C GLU A 90 12.63 -9.44 -6.62
N PHE A 91 11.59 -9.97 -7.26
CA PHE A 91 10.19 -9.55 -7.10
C PHE A 91 10.00 -8.05 -7.38
N LEU A 92 10.70 -7.54 -8.40
CA LEU A 92 10.70 -6.12 -8.75
C LEU A 92 9.28 -5.63 -9.07
N ALA A 93 8.50 -6.37 -9.85
CA ALA A 93 7.14 -5.97 -10.21
C ALA A 93 6.24 -5.92 -8.97
N THR A 94 6.38 -6.87 -8.05
CA THR A 94 5.65 -6.90 -6.78
C THR A 94 5.97 -5.67 -5.93
N LYS A 95 7.26 -5.31 -5.83
CA LYS A 95 7.71 -4.13 -5.06
C LYS A 95 7.18 -2.83 -5.67
N ILE A 96 7.26 -2.68 -6.99
CA ILE A 96 6.73 -1.51 -7.70
C ILE A 96 5.21 -1.40 -7.53
N THR A 97 4.50 -2.53 -7.65
CA THR A 97 3.05 -2.57 -7.44
C THR A 97 2.69 -2.20 -6.01
N ALA A 98 3.40 -2.72 -5.01
CA ALA A 98 3.21 -2.35 -3.61
C ALA A 98 3.40 -0.85 -3.38
N LEU A 99 4.46 -0.27 -3.93
CA LEU A 99 4.75 1.16 -3.83
C LEU A 99 3.66 1.99 -4.51
N THR A 100 3.13 1.52 -5.65
CA THR A 100 2.03 2.18 -6.36
C THR A 100 0.76 2.19 -5.52
N LEU A 101 0.38 1.06 -4.94
CA LEU A 101 -0.80 0.96 -4.07
C LEU A 101 -0.68 1.85 -2.83
N ILE A 102 0.48 1.87 -2.18
CA ILE A 102 0.75 2.76 -1.05
C ILE A 102 0.66 4.23 -1.49
N SER A 103 1.19 4.57 -2.66
CA SER A 103 1.13 5.95 -3.18
C SER A 103 -0.30 6.43 -3.42
N ILE A 104 -1.19 5.53 -3.85
CA ILE A 104 -2.63 5.83 -4.00
C ILE A 104 -3.26 6.16 -2.64
N GLU A 105 -2.96 5.37 -1.60
CA GLU A 105 -3.48 5.63 -0.24
C GLU A 105 -2.92 6.92 0.35
N VAL A 106 -1.61 7.20 0.18
CA VAL A 106 -1.01 8.47 0.62
C VAL A 106 -1.67 9.67 -0.07
N LYS A 107 -1.99 9.55 -1.36
CA LYS A 107 -2.73 10.61 -2.07
C LYS A 107 -4.15 10.78 -1.54
N SER A 108 -4.85 9.69 -1.24
CA SER A 108 -6.20 9.73 -0.65
C SER A 108 -6.20 10.36 0.76
N MET A 109 -5.15 10.12 1.55
CA MET A 109 -4.91 10.79 2.82
C MET A 109 -4.72 12.31 2.63
N ASP A 110 -3.96 12.73 1.61
CA ASP A 110 -3.73 14.15 1.30
C ASP A 110 -5.01 14.86 0.88
N GLU A 111 -5.84 14.22 0.05
CA GLU A 111 -7.18 14.74 -0.29
C GLU A 111 -8.04 14.94 0.97
N SER A 112 -8.01 13.97 1.89
CA SER A 112 -8.72 14.09 3.17
C SER A 112 -8.16 15.22 4.05
N PHE A 113 -6.84 15.41 4.02
CA PHE A 113 -6.17 16.48 4.75
C PHE A 113 -6.46 17.87 4.17
N ILE A 114 -6.44 18.01 2.84
CA ILE A 114 -6.81 19.24 2.13
C ILE A 114 -8.25 19.62 2.47
N ALA A 115 -9.18 18.67 2.48
CA ALA A 115 -10.57 18.93 2.82
C ALA A 115 -10.75 19.54 4.23
N VAL A 116 -9.89 19.18 5.19
CA VAL A 116 -9.96 19.68 6.57
C VAL A 116 -9.11 20.93 6.81
N LYS A 117 -7.93 21.03 6.17
CA LYS A 117 -6.91 22.05 6.48
C LYS A 117 -6.72 23.09 5.38
N GLY A 118 -7.21 22.84 4.17
CA GLY A 118 -7.11 23.75 3.02
C GLY A 118 -5.74 23.75 2.33
N TYR A 119 -4.82 22.85 2.67
CA TYR A 119 -3.52 22.73 2.01
C TYR A 119 -3.03 21.28 1.96
N SER A 120 -2.16 20.97 1.00
CA SER A 120 -1.54 19.65 0.83
C SER A 120 -0.35 19.46 1.79
N PHE A 121 -0.34 18.36 2.54
CA PHE A 121 0.84 18.00 3.34
C PHE A 121 1.95 17.44 2.45
N ILE A 122 1.60 16.80 1.33
CA ILE A 122 2.57 16.31 0.34
C ILE A 122 3.37 17.47 -0.24
N ASP A 123 2.69 18.56 -0.62
CA ASP A 123 3.36 19.73 -1.19
C ASP A 123 4.25 20.43 -0.15
N LYS A 124 3.80 20.54 1.10
CA LYS A 124 4.64 21.06 2.19
C LYS A 124 5.89 20.19 2.40
N PHE A 125 5.74 18.88 2.35
CA PHE A 125 6.86 17.96 2.48
C PHE A 125 7.86 18.10 1.31
N LYS A 126 7.37 18.20 0.07
CA LYS A 126 8.22 18.46 -1.11
C LYS A 126 8.97 19.78 -1.00
N GLN A 127 8.31 20.85 -0.55
CA GLN A 127 8.94 22.14 -0.32
C GLN A 127 10.05 22.06 0.74
N MET A 128 9.82 21.32 1.83
CA MET A 128 10.83 21.10 2.87
C MET A 128 12.07 20.38 2.31
N ILE A 129 11.89 19.33 1.50
CA ILE A 129 13.01 18.63 0.84
C ILE A 129 13.77 19.56 -0.11
N SER A 130 13.07 20.37 -0.91
CA SER A 130 13.72 21.33 -1.80
C SER A 130 14.60 22.31 -1.02
N LYS A 131 14.07 22.88 0.07
CA LYS A 131 14.82 23.82 0.92
C LYS A 131 16.08 23.18 1.50
N ILE A 132 16.00 21.94 1.97
CA ILE A 132 17.18 21.21 2.49
C ILE A 132 18.23 21.01 1.39
N LYS A 133 17.79 20.67 0.16
CA LYS A 133 18.70 20.51 -0.98
C LYS A 133 19.38 21.81 -1.35
N ASP A 134 18.67 22.94 -1.27
CA ASP A 134 19.22 24.26 -1.58
C ASP A 134 20.23 24.70 -0.52
N VAL A 135 19.97 24.47 0.76
CA VAL A 135 20.95 24.70 1.84
C VAL A 135 22.21 23.87 1.63
N LYS A 136 22.08 22.59 1.25
CA LYS A 136 23.22 21.72 0.97
C LYS A 136 24.06 22.19 -0.23
N LYS A 137 23.48 22.90 -1.20
CA LYS A 137 24.22 23.47 -2.34
C LYS A 137 24.98 24.75 -1.99
N GLN A 138 24.59 25.41 -0.90
CA GLN A 138 25.21 26.65 -0.42
C GLN A 138 26.35 26.40 0.59
N LEU A 139 26.49 25.17 1.08
CA LEU A 139 27.62 24.68 1.87
C LEU A 139 28.69 24.06 0.95
#